data_AF-A0A7J3WM64-F1
#
_entry.id   AF-A0A7J3WM64-F1
#
_cell.length_a   1.000
_cell.length_b   1.000
_cell.length_c   1.000
_cell.angle_alpha   90.00
_cell.angle_beta   90.00
_cell.angle_gamma   90.00
#
_symmetry.space_group_name_H-M   'P 1'
#
loop_
_entity.id
_entity.type
_entity.pdbx_description
1 polymer ?
#
loop_
_entity_poly.entity_id
_entity_poly.type
_entity_poly.pdbx_seq_one_letter_code
_entity_poly.pdbx_strand_id
1 'polypeptide(L)'
;MGTLFDELVALLGNHKVTCDPIDLFPYSRDWCPLEHDHDFLPEAVCLPSTTEEVADILNLASKRGVPVVAWGGGTGMGGDCIAVAGGIVIATRQLNNVIELDEGNRTITVQAGITIEDVNEVLARYGLWFPHDPESKPTSTVGAAIACDNNGTFGLRHGSMVDLLLSARVVLSTGEIIDAGPRKAHTTSTGYKLHYLMLGAQGTLGIVTEATLAVHPLPPSREVSLWLLPSMQAGIDILYSLHRAGVWLESAHINDRYRLDYYTRAYQERTGNDVTVPEGYQALLGVSVAGDDDVVAWTMKKMGTVIADGGGRRLDNPELEEAWWASKHTLSWEKNKWSSSQKEAKFGAADVAVPVGRVQDI
;
A
#
# COMPACT_ATOMS: atom_id res chain seq x y z
N MET A 1 12.81 37.59 17.59
CA MET A 1 12.06 36.38 17.19
C MET A 1 12.94 35.19 17.52
N GLY A 2 12.37 34.13 18.10
CA GLY A 2 13.13 32.90 18.35
C GLY A 2 13.51 32.23 17.03
N THR A 3 14.45 31.29 17.06
CA THR A 3 14.70 30.44 15.88
C THR A 3 13.44 29.60 15.59
N LEU A 4 13.31 29.07 14.37
CA LEU A 4 12.19 28.16 14.04
C LEU A 4 12.15 26.97 15.01
N PHE A 5 13.32 26.42 15.32
CA PHE A 5 13.51 25.32 16.26
C PHE A 5 13.00 25.67 17.67
N ASP A 6 13.38 26.83 18.22
CA ASP A 6 12.95 27.23 19.57
C ASP A 6 11.41 27.33 19.68
N GLU A 7 10.75 27.82 18.62
CA GLU A 7 9.29 27.93 18.59
C GLU A 7 8.61 26.57 18.46
N LEU A 8 9.15 25.67 17.62
CA LEU A 8 8.66 24.29 17.54
C LEU A 8 8.84 23.53 18.86
N VAL A 9 9.98 23.70 19.53
CA VAL A 9 10.26 23.12 20.86
C VAL A 9 9.32 23.69 21.92
N ALA A 10 8.98 24.97 21.85
CA ALA A 10 8.02 25.57 22.77
C ALA A 10 6.59 25.02 22.57
N LEU A 11 6.21 24.65 21.33
CA LEU A 11 4.90 24.06 21.03
C LEU A 11 4.81 22.59 21.44
N LEU A 12 5.78 21.77 21.05
CA LEU A 12 5.70 20.30 21.15
C LEU A 12 6.51 19.72 22.32
N GLY A 13 7.46 20.50 22.84
CA GLY A 13 8.48 20.02 23.75
C GLY A 13 9.71 19.46 23.03
N ASN A 14 10.86 19.52 23.72
CA ASN A 14 12.18 19.20 23.15
C ASN A 14 12.36 17.74 22.69
N HIS A 15 11.48 16.82 23.10
CA HIS A 15 11.58 15.40 22.74
C HIS A 15 10.84 15.05 21.45
N LYS A 16 10.10 16.01 20.86
CA LYS A 16 9.30 15.82 19.64
C LYS A 16 9.84 16.62 18.45
N VAL A 17 10.94 17.35 18.62
CA VAL A 17 11.53 18.20 17.59
C VAL A 17 13.02 17.95 17.55
N THR A 18 13.56 17.76 16.35
CA THR A 18 15.00 17.63 16.14
C THR A 18 15.45 18.45 14.93
N CYS A 19 16.66 18.98 15.03
CA CYS A 19 17.41 19.60 13.94
C CYS A 19 18.84 19.02 13.84
N ASP A 20 19.12 17.90 14.53
CA ASP A 20 20.41 17.23 14.45
C ASP A 20 20.53 16.54 13.09
N PRO A 21 21.58 16.83 12.28
CA PRO A 21 21.75 16.21 10.96
C PRO A 21 21.63 14.68 10.96
N ILE A 22 22.01 13.99 12.04
CA ILE A 22 21.89 12.52 12.16
C ILE A 22 20.43 12.09 12.22
N ASP A 23 19.60 12.83 12.94
CA ASP A 23 18.16 12.53 13.07
C ASP A 23 17.35 12.96 11.86
N LEU A 24 17.85 13.95 11.11
CA LEU A 24 17.22 14.44 9.87
C LEU A 24 17.46 13.49 8.69
N PHE A 25 18.58 12.77 8.68
CA PHE A 25 18.99 11.91 7.57
C PHE A 25 17.96 10.82 7.19
N PRO A 26 17.29 10.12 8.12
CA PRO A 26 16.22 9.19 7.77
C PRO A 26 15.03 9.81 7.03
N TYR A 27 14.87 11.14 7.11
CA TYR A 27 13.79 11.91 6.47
C TYR A 27 14.25 12.64 5.20
N SER A 28 15.51 12.46 4.77
CA SER A 28 16.03 13.10 3.56
C SER A 28 15.68 12.37 2.26
N ARG A 29 15.20 11.12 2.36
CA ARG A 29 14.93 10.22 1.22
C ARG A 29 13.83 9.21 1.50
N ASP A 30 13.00 8.92 0.51
CA ASP A 30 12.08 7.77 0.50
C ASP A 30 12.63 6.61 -0.36
N TRP A 31 11.76 5.73 -0.85
CA TRP A 31 12.13 4.64 -1.76
C TRP A 31 12.16 5.05 -3.23
N CYS A 32 12.02 6.34 -3.54
CA CYS A 32 12.23 6.85 -4.89
C CYS A 32 13.64 6.49 -5.36
N PRO A 33 13.82 5.96 -6.58
CA PRO A 33 15.14 5.56 -7.11
C PRO A 33 15.96 6.79 -7.55
N LEU A 34 16.09 7.80 -6.69
CA LEU A 34 16.98 8.93 -6.86
C LEU A 34 18.45 8.51 -6.67
N GLU A 35 19.35 9.19 -7.36
CA GLU A 35 20.78 8.94 -7.21
C GLU A 35 21.25 9.22 -5.78
N HIS A 36 22.20 8.41 -5.30
CA HIS A 36 22.58 8.43 -3.89
C HIS A 36 23.36 9.69 -3.45
N ASP A 37 23.64 10.63 -4.34
CA ASP A 37 24.30 11.90 -4.09
C ASP A 37 23.32 13.06 -3.80
N HIS A 38 22.01 12.81 -3.84
CA HIS A 38 20.98 13.80 -3.53
C HIS A 38 20.30 13.53 -2.17
N ASP A 39 20.78 14.20 -1.12
CA ASP A 39 20.09 14.30 0.18
C ASP A 39 19.37 15.64 0.32
N PHE A 40 18.08 15.60 0.62
CA PHE A 40 17.28 16.80 0.91
C PHE A 40 16.97 16.85 2.40
N LEU A 41 17.92 17.39 3.18
CA LEU A 41 17.72 17.54 4.62
C LEU A 41 16.68 18.65 4.90
N PRO A 42 15.63 18.36 5.71
CA PRO A 42 14.75 19.41 6.22
C PRO A 42 15.48 20.29 7.24
N GLU A 43 14.88 21.42 7.61
CA GLU A 43 15.37 22.29 8.69
C GLU A 43 15.00 21.75 10.08
N ALA A 44 13.87 21.05 10.18
CA ALA A 44 13.43 20.39 11.40
C ALA A 44 12.51 19.20 11.10
N VAL A 45 12.56 18.18 11.95
CA VAL A 45 11.57 17.09 11.97
C VAL A 45 10.75 17.20 13.25
N CYS A 46 9.43 17.13 13.10
CA CYS A 46 8.46 17.15 14.19
C CYS A 46 7.73 15.81 14.29
N LEU A 47 7.57 15.31 15.51
CA LEU A 47 6.97 14.01 15.85
C LEU A 47 5.67 14.20 16.68
N PRO A 48 4.61 14.81 16.12
CA PRO A 48 3.38 15.07 16.87
C PRO A 48 2.68 13.77 17.23
N SER A 49 2.07 13.73 18.41
CA SER A 49 1.28 12.60 18.92
C SER A 49 -0.20 12.91 19.05
N THR A 50 -0.64 14.12 18.71
CA THR A 50 -2.06 14.52 18.68
C THR A 50 -2.39 15.31 17.42
N THR A 51 -3.68 15.41 17.09
CA THR A 51 -4.15 16.22 15.96
C THR A 51 -3.88 17.71 16.20
N GLU A 52 -4.02 18.16 17.44
CA GLU A 52 -3.80 19.54 17.86
C GLU A 52 -2.34 19.95 17.68
N GLU A 53 -1.39 19.06 17.99
CA GLU A 53 0.03 19.30 17.75
C GLU A 53 0.33 19.49 16.25
N VAL A 54 -0.32 18.73 15.36
CA VAL A 54 -0.22 18.94 13.90
C VAL A 54 -0.77 20.31 13.50
N ALA A 55 -1.90 20.72 14.09
CA ALA A 55 -2.51 22.03 13.87
C ALA A 55 -1.60 23.19 14.29
N ASP A 56 -0.97 23.07 15.45
CA ASP A 56 -0.04 24.07 15.96
C ASP A 56 1.19 24.23 15.06
N ILE A 57 1.77 23.12 14.56
CA ILE A 57 2.90 23.15 13.62
C ILE A 57 2.49 23.82 12.31
N LEU A 58 1.37 23.41 11.70
CA LEU A 58 0.91 23.98 10.43
C LEU A 58 0.57 25.46 10.56
N ASN A 59 -0.05 25.87 11.67
CA ASN A 59 -0.34 27.27 11.95
C ASN A 59 0.95 28.11 12.08
N LEU A 60 1.97 27.60 12.77
CA LEU A 60 3.27 28.25 12.89
C LEU A 60 3.97 28.36 11.53
N ALA A 61 4.01 27.26 10.77
CA ALA A 61 4.64 27.21 9.46
C ALA A 61 4.00 28.20 8.49
N SER A 62 2.67 28.29 8.49
CA SER A 62 1.89 29.25 7.70
C SER A 62 2.21 30.70 8.06
N LYS A 63 2.28 31.03 9.35
CA LYS A 63 2.68 32.37 9.83
C LYS A 63 4.11 32.75 9.41
N ARG A 64 5.02 31.77 9.35
CA ARG A 64 6.43 31.99 9.00
C ARG A 64 6.71 31.86 7.50
N GLY A 65 5.77 31.36 6.71
CA GLY A 65 5.98 31.06 5.29
C GLY A 65 6.99 29.92 5.07
N VAL A 66 7.05 28.95 6.00
CA VAL A 66 7.96 27.79 5.93
C VAL A 66 7.23 26.61 5.28
N PRO A 67 7.82 25.93 4.28
CA PRO A 67 7.20 24.77 3.66
C PRO A 67 7.12 23.60 4.65
N VAL A 68 6.09 22.77 4.48
CA VAL A 68 5.85 21.58 5.31
C VAL A 68 5.65 20.37 4.41
N VAL A 69 6.28 19.25 4.78
CA VAL A 69 6.09 17.95 4.15
C VAL A 69 5.62 16.94 5.19
N ALA A 70 4.56 16.19 4.89
CA ALA A 70 4.08 15.12 5.75
C ALA A 70 4.87 13.83 5.49
N TRP A 71 5.19 13.11 6.55
CA TRP A 71 5.93 11.86 6.48
C TRP A 71 5.21 10.74 7.22
N GLY A 72 4.77 9.72 6.48
CA GLY A 72 4.21 8.49 7.05
C GLY A 72 5.29 7.45 7.30
N GLY A 73 5.38 6.47 6.40
CA GLY A 73 6.37 5.38 6.47
C GLY A 73 7.65 5.61 5.65
N GLY A 74 7.70 6.65 4.82
CA GLY A 74 8.84 6.86 3.90
C GLY A 74 9.01 5.79 2.81
N THR A 75 7.94 5.03 2.51
CA THR A 75 7.96 3.94 1.52
C THR A 75 7.48 4.36 0.13
N GLY A 76 7.25 5.67 -0.09
CA GLY A 76 6.86 6.20 -1.38
C GLY A 76 7.96 6.02 -2.43
N MET A 77 7.57 5.90 -3.70
CA MET A 77 8.51 5.81 -4.82
C MET A 77 8.50 7.07 -5.71
N GLY A 78 7.62 8.03 -5.41
CA GLY A 78 7.45 9.28 -6.17
C GLY A 78 8.30 10.45 -5.67
N GLY A 79 8.94 10.35 -4.50
CA GLY A 79 9.62 11.47 -3.85
C GLY A 79 8.67 12.39 -3.08
N ASP A 80 7.40 11.99 -2.90
CA ASP A 80 6.32 12.84 -2.41
C ASP A 80 6.52 13.33 -0.97
N CYS A 81 7.29 12.58 -0.16
CA CYS A 81 7.61 12.93 1.23
C CYS A 81 9.01 13.52 1.41
N ILE A 82 9.70 13.90 0.33
CA ILE A 82 11.04 14.50 0.38
C ILE A 82 10.93 16.02 0.50
N ALA A 83 11.65 16.59 1.49
CA ALA A 83 11.71 18.04 1.73
C ALA A 83 12.63 18.79 0.75
N VAL A 84 12.31 18.74 -0.56
CA VAL A 84 13.15 19.34 -1.61
C VAL A 84 13.40 20.85 -1.45
N ALA A 85 12.48 21.54 -0.77
CA ALA A 85 12.56 22.96 -0.46
C ALA A 85 13.02 23.24 0.99
N GLY A 86 13.51 22.24 1.72
CA GLY A 86 13.81 22.33 3.15
C GLY A 86 12.55 22.44 3.99
N GLY A 87 12.61 23.23 5.08
CA GLY A 87 11.47 23.47 5.97
C GLY A 87 11.20 22.34 6.96
N ILE A 88 9.93 22.10 7.27
CA ILE A 88 9.52 21.20 8.35
C ILE A 88 9.02 19.88 7.77
N VAL A 89 9.54 18.77 8.27
CA VAL A 89 8.92 17.45 8.10
C VAL A 89 8.06 17.13 9.30
N ILE A 90 6.79 16.80 9.09
CA ILE A 90 5.88 16.30 10.12
C ILE A 90 5.76 14.79 9.97
N ALA A 91 6.42 14.04 10.86
CA ALA A 91 6.34 12.58 10.86
C ALA A 91 5.17 12.10 11.72
N THR A 92 4.18 11.48 11.09
CA THR A 92 2.91 11.13 11.74
C THR A 92 2.98 9.82 12.53
N ARG A 93 4.12 9.12 12.57
CA ARG A 93 4.27 7.76 13.14
C ARG A 93 3.81 7.64 14.60
N GLN A 94 3.82 8.73 15.37
CA GLN A 94 3.35 8.76 16.77
C GLN A 94 1.81 8.88 16.89
N LEU A 95 1.11 9.18 15.80
CA LEU A 95 -0.34 9.10 15.67
C LEU A 95 -0.73 7.66 15.30
N ASN A 96 -0.50 6.68 16.18
CA ASN A 96 -0.63 5.25 15.84
C ASN A 96 -1.68 4.49 16.65
N ASN A 97 -2.63 5.18 17.29
CA ASN A 97 -3.65 4.52 18.11
C ASN A 97 -4.88 4.11 17.29
N VAL A 98 -5.50 2.99 17.68
CA VAL A 98 -6.88 2.68 17.31
C VAL A 98 -7.80 3.50 18.21
N ILE A 99 -8.64 4.33 17.59
CA ILE A 99 -9.60 5.20 18.30
C ILE A 99 -10.88 4.42 18.61
N GLU A 100 -11.37 3.66 17.64
CA GLU A 100 -12.62 2.90 17.78
C GLU A 100 -12.67 1.72 16.79
N LEU A 101 -13.17 0.58 17.26
CA LEU A 101 -13.62 -0.53 16.40
C LEU A 101 -15.13 -0.70 16.58
N ASP A 102 -15.87 -0.67 15.49
CA ASP A 102 -17.31 -0.87 15.44
C ASP A 102 -17.62 -2.10 14.59
N GLU A 103 -17.67 -3.27 15.23
CA GLU A 103 -17.88 -4.56 14.57
C GLU A 103 -19.25 -4.63 13.87
N GLY A 104 -20.27 -4.03 14.49
CA GLY A 104 -21.63 -4.02 13.95
C GLY A 104 -21.73 -3.26 12.63
N ASN A 105 -21.04 -2.12 12.54
CA ASN A 105 -20.95 -1.34 11.31
C ASN A 105 -19.79 -1.75 10.40
N ARG A 106 -18.90 -2.66 10.85
CA ARG A 106 -17.67 -3.05 10.15
C ARG A 106 -16.82 -1.85 9.74
N THR A 107 -16.51 -1.01 10.73
CA THR A 107 -15.64 0.15 10.55
C THR A 107 -14.59 0.21 11.66
N ILE A 108 -13.39 0.68 11.32
CA ILE A 108 -12.35 1.01 12.30
C ILE A 108 -11.95 2.48 12.13
N THR A 109 -11.89 3.22 13.23
CA THR A 109 -11.32 4.58 13.27
C THR A 109 -9.95 4.51 13.91
N VAL A 110 -8.93 4.98 13.19
CA VAL A 110 -7.53 4.92 13.60
C VAL A 110 -6.82 6.24 13.35
N GLN A 111 -5.75 6.48 14.09
CA GLN A 111 -4.85 7.57 13.80
C GLN A 111 -3.98 7.27 12.57
N ALA A 112 -3.64 8.29 11.79
CA ALA A 112 -3.07 8.17 10.45
C ALA A 112 -1.62 7.62 10.39
N GLY A 113 -0.91 7.59 11.51
CA GLY A 113 0.44 7.05 11.64
C GLY A 113 0.52 5.55 11.93
N ILE A 114 -0.62 4.90 12.20
CA ILE A 114 -0.67 3.44 12.36
C ILE A 114 -0.32 2.76 11.05
N THR A 115 0.40 1.63 11.11
CA THR A 115 0.70 0.85 9.90
C THR A 115 -0.51 0.04 9.46
N ILE A 116 -0.53 -0.32 8.18
CA ILE A 116 -1.55 -1.23 7.65
C ILE A 116 -1.47 -2.61 8.34
N GLU A 117 -0.26 -3.08 8.63
CA GLU A 117 -0.04 -4.34 9.35
C GLU A 117 -0.63 -4.28 10.78
N ASP A 118 -0.31 -3.25 11.55
CA ASP A 118 -0.82 -3.06 12.92
C ASP A 118 -2.36 -2.98 12.96
N VAL A 119 -2.98 -2.34 11.96
CA VAL A 119 -4.45 -2.30 11.82
C VAL A 119 -4.99 -3.73 11.67
N ASN A 120 -4.38 -4.54 10.81
CA ASN A 120 -4.81 -5.91 10.58
C ASN A 120 -4.53 -6.84 11.77
N GLU A 121 -3.45 -6.62 12.53
CA GLU A 121 -3.19 -7.35 13.78
C GLU A 121 -4.29 -7.15 14.83
N VAL A 122 -4.85 -5.94 14.91
CA VAL A 122 -5.98 -5.64 15.79
C VAL A 122 -7.24 -6.32 15.27
N LEU A 123 -7.56 -6.15 13.97
CA LEU A 123 -8.79 -6.65 13.36
C LEU A 123 -8.89 -8.19 13.36
N ALA A 124 -7.76 -8.89 13.19
CA ALA A 124 -7.73 -10.35 13.12
C ALA A 124 -8.34 -11.02 14.36
N ARG A 125 -8.23 -10.39 15.53
CA ARG A 125 -8.79 -10.88 16.81
C ARG A 125 -10.33 -10.91 16.82
N TYR A 126 -10.94 -10.18 15.90
CA TYR A 126 -12.39 -10.04 15.74
C TYR A 126 -12.90 -10.76 14.48
N GLY A 127 -12.05 -11.55 13.81
CA GLY A 127 -12.41 -12.17 12.53
C GLY A 127 -12.61 -11.16 11.39
N LEU A 128 -12.05 -9.95 11.53
CA LEU A 128 -12.11 -8.88 10.55
C LEU A 128 -10.71 -8.61 9.96
N TRP A 129 -10.66 -7.87 8.85
CA TRP A 129 -9.45 -7.35 8.26
C TRP A 129 -9.73 -6.13 7.38
N PHE A 130 -8.70 -5.33 7.16
CA PHE A 130 -8.64 -4.22 6.22
C PHE A 130 -7.96 -4.71 4.92
N PRO A 131 -8.70 -4.83 3.82
CA PRO A 131 -8.24 -5.54 2.62
C PRO A 131 -7.29 -4.72 1.72
N HIS A 132 -6.92 -3.51 2.12
CA HIS A 132 -5.84 -2.78 1.47
C HIS A 132 -4.50 -3.35 1.94
N ASP A 133 -3.89 -4.22 1.12
CA ASP A 133 -2.68 -4.97 1.48
C ASP A 133 -1.53 -4.67 0.50
N PRO A 134 -0.80 -3.55 0.68
CA PRO A 134 0.41 -3.25 -0.08
C PRO A 134 1.59 -4.09 0.44
N GLU A 135 2.58 -4.35 -0.42
CA GLU A 135 3.80 -5.07 -0.02
C GLU A 135 4.58 -4.34 1.09
N SER A 136 4.44 -3.01 1.18
CA SER A 136 5.08 -2.15 2.18
C SER A 136 4.33 -2.05 3.51
N LYS A 137 3.25 -2.82 3.73
CA LYS A 137 2.35 -2.72 4.89
C LYS A 137 2.98 -2.68 6.31
N PRO A 138 4.15 -3.26 6.62
CA PRO A 138 4.75 -3.10 7.95
C PRO A 138 5.26 -1.69 8.23
N THR A 139 5.43 -0.89 7.18
CA THR A 139 5.97 0.47 7.27
C THR A 139 5.00 1.50 6.71
N SER A 140 4.23 1.15 5.68
CA SER A 140 3.20 2.02 5.11
C SER A 140 2.12 2.32 6.14
N THR A 141 1.86 3.61 6.36
CA THR A 141 0.84 4.07 7.31
C THR A 141 -0.50 4.34 6.62
N VAL A 142 -1.58 4.36 7.39
CA VAL A 142 -2.93 4.67 6.88
C VAL A 142 -2.98 6.06 6.22
N GLY A 143 -2.35 7.06 6.82
CA GLY A 143 -2.29 8.41 6.27
C GLY A 143 -1.53 8.48 4.94
N ALA A 144 -0.43 7.72 4.82
CA ALA A 144 0.31 7.64 3.57
C ALA A 144 -0.49 6.90 2.48
N ALA A 145 -1.19 5.81 2.84
CA ALA A 145 -2.05 5.09 1.91
C ALA A 145 -3.16 5.99 1.35
N ILE A 146 -3.80 6.80 2.20
CA ILE A 146 -4.78 7.81 1.78
C ILE A 146 -4.10 8.85 0.88
N ALA A 147 -3.01 9.47 1.35
CA ALA A 147 -2.36 10.56 0.63
C ALA A 147 -1.85 10.17 -0.76
N CYS A 148 -1.48 8.90 -0.97
CA CYS A 148 -1.02 8.38 -2.25
C CYS A 148 -2.13 7.71 -3.09
N ASP A 149 -3.34 7.52 -2.54
CA ASP A 149 -4.41 6.67 -3.11
C ASP A 149 -3.86 5.36 -3.69
N ASN A 150 -2.97 4.72 -2.93
CA ASN A 150 -2.25 3.55 -3.42
C ASN A 150 -3.19 2.35 -3.57
N ASN A 151 -2.81 1.45 -4.48
CA ASN A 151 -3.55 0.21 -4.69
C ASN A 151 -3.03 -0.90 -3.76
N GLY A 152 -3.91 -1.85 -3.45
CA GLY A 152 -3.58 -3.04 -2.65
C GLY A 152 -3.78 -4.32 -3.46
N THR A 153 -3.17 -5.42 -3.00
CA THR A 153 -3.23 -6.73 -3.68
C THR A 153 -4.66 -7.23 -3.94
N PHE A 154 -5.59 -6.90 -3.04
CA PHE A 154 -6.97 -7.39 -3.05
C PHE A 154 -7.97 -6.43 -3.71
N GLY A 155 -7.47 -5.44 -4.46
CA GLY A 155 -8.30 -4.41 -5.09
C GLY A 155 -9.34 -4.94 -6.08
N LEU A 156 -9.09 -6.11 -6.71
CA LEU A 156 -10.05 -6.73 -7.63
C LEU A 156 -11.39 -7.07 -6.97
N ARG A 157 -11.37 -7.46 -5.69
CA ARG A 157 -12.59 -7.84 -4.94
C ARG A 157 -13.05 -6.76 -3.99
N HIS A 158 -12.12 -6.01 -3.39
CA HIS A 158 -12.41 -5.10 -2.28
C HIS A 158 -12.28 -3.62 -2.64
N GLY A 159 -11.84 -3.29 -3.85
CA GLY A 159 -11.56 -1.90 -4.24
C GLY A 159 -10.23 -1.37 -3.67
N SER A 160 -9.93 -0.11 -3.96
CA SER A 160 -8.70 0.55 -3.47
C SER A 160 -8.99 1.43 -2.25
N MET A 161 -8.03 2.27 -1.85
CA MET A 161 -8.22 3.20 -0.73
C MET A 161 -9.44 4.11 -0.90
N VAL A 162 -9.80 4.49 -2.13
CA VAL A 162 -11.02 5.26 -2.42
C VAL A 162 -12.32 4.56 -2.00
N ASP A 163 -12.36 3.23 -2.11
CA ASP A 163 -13.54 2.43 -1.77
C ASP A 163 -13.60 2.15 -0.27
N LEU A 164 -12.44 2.16 0.40
CA LEU A 164 -12.29 1.75 1.78
C LEU A 164 -12.24 2.93 2.78
N LEU A 165 -11.96 4.16 2.33
CA LEU A 165 -11.99 5.36 3.15
C LEU A 165 -13.43 5.90 3.32
N LEU A 166 -13.93 5.91 4.56
CA LEU A 166 -15.26 6.44 4.88
C LEU A 166 -15.21 7.89 5.36
N SER A 167 -14.21 8.25 6.17
CA SER A 167 -14.00 9.63 6.59
C SER A 167 -12.57 9.89 7.03
N ALA A 168 -12.16 11.15 7.02
CA ALA A 168 -10.85 11.59 7.47
C ALA A 168 -10.97 12.84 8.35
N ARG A 169 -10.22 12.88 9.44
CA ARG A 169 -9.89 14.13 10.14
C ARG A 169 -8.65 14.72 9.52
N VAL A 170 -8.73 15.97 9.09
CA VAL A 170 -7.68 16.65 8.34
C VAL A 170 -7.34 17.96 9.01
N VAL A 171 -6.05 18.25 9.09
CA VAL A 171 -5.54 19.55 9.50
C VAL A 171 -5.11 20.32 8.26
N LEU A 172 -5.75 21.46 8.03
CA LEU A 172 -5.45 22.34 6.90
C LEU A 172 -4.19 23.17 7.18
N SER A 173 -3.63 23.78 6.13
CA SER A 173 -2.44 24.65 6.26
C SER A 173 -2.64 25.87 7.16
N THR A 174 -3.89 26.24 7.45
CA THR A 174 -4.24 27.29 8.43
C THR A 174 -4.16 26.80 9.89
N GLY A 175 -4.04 25.50 10.11
CA GLY A 175 -4.21 24.84 11.41
C GLY A 175 -5.67 24.51 11.75
N GLU A 176 -6.63 24.81 10.86
CA GLU A 176 -8.02 24.41 11.07
C GLU A 176 -8.17 22.88 10.97
N ILE A 177 -8.86 22.29 11.94
CA ILE A 177 -9.16 20.86 11.99
C ILE A 177 -10.57 20.65 11.45
N ILE A 178 -10.69 19.82 10.41
CA ILE A 178 -11.97 19.48 9.79
C ILE A 178 -12.21 17.97 9.83
N ASP A 179 -13.47 17.58 9.99
CA ASP A 179 -13.92 16.20 9.79
C ASP A 179 -14.59 16.10 8.40
N ALA A 180 -13.98 15.33 7.50
CA ALA A 180 -14.44 15.15 6.13
C ALA A 180 -15.07 13.76 5.95
N GLY A 181 -16.32 13.70 5.50
CA GLY A 181 -17.04 12.46 5.19
C GLY A 181 -18.10 12.04 6.22
N PRO A 182 -18.88 10.98 5.91
CA PRO A 182 -20.04 10.55 6.70
C PRO A 182 -19.71 9.78 8.00
N ARG A 183 -18.51 9.97 8.56
CA ARG A 183 -17.99 9.23 9.71
C ARG A 183 -17.97 7.72 9.44
N LYS A 184 -18.99 7.00 9.90
CA LYS A 184 -19.08 5.53 9.81
C LYS A 184 -20.01 5.02 8.71
N ALA A 185 -20.74 5.88 8.02
CA ALA A 185 -21.69 5.40 7.02
C ALA A 185 -20.93 4.97 5.75
N HIS A 186 -21.12 3.72 5.34
CA HIS A 186 -20.57 3.16 4.09
C HIS A 186 -21.06 3.88 2.84
N THR A 187 -22.22 4.51 2.92
CA THR A 187 -22.77 5.30 1.82
C THR A 187 -23.39 6.59 2.34
N THR A 188 -23.32 7.64 1.54
CA THR A 188 -23.99 8.91 1.81
C THR A 188 -24.31 9.63 0.50
N SER A 189 -25.40 10.40 0.50
CA SER A 189 -25.75 11.36 -0.55
C SER A 189 -25.91 12.79 0.02
N THR A 190 -25.38 13.04 1.22
CA THR A 190 -25.49 14.35 1.90
C THR A 190 -24.35 15.27 1.50
N GLY A 191 -24.49 15.95 0.36
CA GLY A 191 -23.52 16.96 -0.09
C GLY A 191 -22.22 16.36 -0.66
N TYR A 192 -21.16 17.16 -0.65
CA TYR A 192 -19.87 16.78 -1.22
C TYR A 192 -19.13 15.76 -0.36
N LYS A 193 -18.56 14.73 -1.00
CA LYS A 193 -17.69 13.74 -0.34
C LYS A 193 -16.26 14.30 -0.19
N LEU A 194 -16.08 15.28 0.70
CA LEU A 194 -14.82 16.01 0.83
C LEU A 194 -13.60 15.12 1.19
N HIS A 195 -13.81 13.98 1.85
CA HIS A 195 -12.74 13.01 2.14
C HIS A 195 -12.09 12.47 0.86
N TYR A 196 -12.80 12.42 -0.27
CA TYR A 196 -12.21 12.00 -1.53
C TYR A 196 -11.17 12.99 -2.06
N LEU A 197 -11.20 14.26 -1.64
CA LEU A 197 -10.15 15.21 -2.00
C LEU A 197 -8.82 14.87 -1.34
N MET A 198 -8.81 14.08 -0.25
CA MET A 198 -7.58 13.70 0.44
C MET A 198 -6.88 12.51 -0.21
N LEU A 199 -7.60 11.73 -1.02
CA LEU A 199 -7.06 10.61 -1.75
C LEU A 199 -6.16 11.12 -2.88
N GLY A 200 -4.90 10.72 -2.87
CA GLY A 200 -3.93 11.17 -3.87
C GLY A 200 -3.49 12.62 -3.70
N ALA A 201 -3.88 13.30 -2.63
CA ALA A 201 -3.51 14.70 -2.37
C ALA A 201 -2.04 14.87 -1.98
N GLN A 202 -1.35 13.78 -1.60
CA GLN A 202 0.06 13.78 -1.22
C GLN A 202 0.42 14.84 -0.17
N GLY A 203 -0.50 15.11 0.78
CA GLY A 203 -0.32 16.12 1.83
C GLY A 203 -0.48 17.58 1.38
N THR A 204 -0.72 17.86 0.09
CA THR A 204 -0.77 19.24 -0.45
C THR A 204 -2.03 20.02 -0.09
N LEU A 205 -3.11 19.32 0.28
CA LEU A 205 -4.38 19.93 0.69
C LEU A 205 -4.57 19.97 2.22
N GLY A 206 -3.70 19.30 2.97
CA GLY A 206 -3.79 19.13 4.42
C GLY A 206 -3.22 17.78 4.86
N ILE A 207 -3.06 17.62 6.17
CA ILE A 207 -2.52 16.41 6.78
C ILE A 207 -3.65 15.62 7.42
N VAL A 208 -3.85 14.38 6.96
CA VAL A 208 -4.79 13.43 7.59
C VAL A 208 -4.20 12.97 8.93
N THR A 209 -4.95 13.11 10.02
CA THR A 209 -4.52 12.69 11.38
C THR A 209 -5.31 11.52 11.94
N GLU A 210 -6.56 11.35 11.52
CA GLU A 210 -7.40 10.18 11.81
C GLU A 210 -8.19 9.78 10.57
N ALA A 211 -8.51 8.50 10.43
CA ALA A 211 -9.33 7.98 9.35
C ALA A 211 -10.28 6.90 9.86
N THR A 212 -11.50 6.89 9.34
CA THR A 212 -12.45 5.79 9.49
C THR A 212 -12.44 4.97 8.21
N LEU A 213 -12.15 3.68 8.35
CA LEU A 213 -11.95 2.72 7.27
C LEU A 213 -13.06 1.66 7.31
N ALA A 214 -13.56 1.28 6.14
CA ALA A 214 -14.39 0.10 5.98
C ALA A 214 -13.53 -1.16 6.13
N VAL A 215 -14.00 -2.11 6.94
CA VAL A 215 -13.33 -3.40 7.15
C VAL A 215 -14.23 -4.55 6.74
N HIS A 216 -13.64 -5.70 6.45
CA HIS A 216 -14.34 -6.87 5.94
C HIS A 216 -14.14 -8.06 6.88
N PRO A 217 -15.06 -9.04 6.88
CA PRO A 217 -14.79 -10.34 7.50
C PRO A 217 -13.60 -11.03 6.83
N LEU A 218 -12.80 -11.73 7.62
CA LEU A 218 -11.83 -12.68 7.09
C LEU A 218 -12.59 -13.79 6.35
N PRO A 219 -12.14 -14.19 5.15
CA PRO A 219 -12.80 -15.26 4.43
C PRO A 219 -12.62 -16.59 5.17
N PRO A 220 -13.67 -17.43 5.28
CA PRO A 220 -13.57 -18.76 5.87
C PRO A 220 -12.57 -19.68 5.16
N SER A 221 -12.44 -19.49 3.84
CA SER A 221 -11.59 -20.30 2.97
C SER A 221 -10.91 -19.42 1.93
N ARG A 222 -9.64 -19.72 1.64
CA ARG A 222 -8.86 -19.06 0.60
C ARG A 222 -7.95 -20.09 -0.07
N GLU A 223 -8.05 -20.21 -1.39
CA GLU A 223 -7.11 -20.99 -2.21
C GLU A 223 -6.22 -20.03 -3.00
N VAL A 224 -4.93 -20.34 -3.00
CA VAL A 224 -3.91 -19.66 -3.81
C VAL A 224 -3.38 -20.66 -4.81
N SER A 225 -3.17 -20.23 -6.06
CA SER A 225 -2.60 -21.10 -7.08
C SER A 225 -1.77 -20.35 -8.09
N LEU A 226 -0.80 -21.06 -8.68
CA LEU A 226 0.05 -20.57 -9.75
C LEU A 226 -0.28 -21.26 -11.07
N TRP A 227 -0.30 -20.49 -12.16
CA TRP A 227 -0.63 -20.97 -13.49
C TRP A 227 0.42 -20.51 -14.49
N LEU A 228 1.00 -21.45 -15.23
CA LEU A 228 1.84 -21.17 -16.37
C LEU A 228 0.96 -20.72 -17.54
N LEU A 229 1.40 -19.68 -18.24
CA LEU A 229 0.72 -19.10 -19.38
C LEU A 229 1.62 -19.08 -20.61
N PRO A 230 1.07 -19.27 -21.83
CA PRO A 230 1.85 -19.17 -23.06
C PRO A 230 2.50 -17.79 -23.28
N SER A 231 1.83 -16.73 -22.85
CA SER A 231 2.29 -15.33 -22.96
C SER A 231 1.54 -14.43 -21.97
N MET A 232 1.98 -13.18 -21.80
CA MET A 232 1.20 -12.20 -21.04
C MET A 232 -0.16 -11.92 -21.68
N GLN A 233 -0.22 -11.87 -23.02
CA GLN A 233 -1.48 -11.62 -23.75
C GLN A 233 -2.51 -12.72 -23.47
N ALA A 234 -2.07 -13.99 -23.46
CA ALA A 234 -2.95 -15.10 -23.09
C ALA A 234 -3.49 -14.93 -21.66
N GLY A 235 -2.66 -14.47 -20.72
CA GLY A 235 -3.08 -14.13 -19.36
C GLY A 235 -4.18 -13.06 -19.31
N ILE A 236 -4.03 -11.99 -20.08
CA ILE A 236 -5.02 -10.90 -20.18
C ILE A 236 -6.34 -11.43 -20.76
N ASP A 237 -6.28 -12.19 -21.85
CA ASP A 237 -7.46 -12.76 -22.52
C ASP A 237 -8.21 -13.75 -21.60
N ILE A 238 -7.46 -14.50 -20.79
CA ILE A 238 -7.98 -15.39 -19.75
C ILE A 238 -8.69 -14.58 -18.66
N LEU A 239 -8.06 -13.54 -18.10
CA LEU A 239 -8.69 -12.69 -17.08
C LEU A 239 -9.99 -12.04 -17.61
N TYR A 240 -9.99 -11.60 -18.87
CA TYR A 240 -11.21 -11.13 -19.53
C TYR A 240 -12.28 -12.20 -19.66
N SER A 241 -11.90 -13.43 -20.00
CA SER A 241 -12.83 -14.53 -20.14
C SER A 241 -13.42 -14.97 -18.80
N LEU A 242 -12.63 -14.92 -17.73
CA LEU A 242 -13.11 -15.10 -16.35
C LEU A 242 -14.12 -14.01 -15.97
N HIS A 243 -13.78 -12.74 -16.21
CA HIS A 243 -14.67 -11.62 -15.92
C HIS A 243 -15.99 -11.71 -16.70
N ARG A 244 -15.95 -12.03 -18.01
CA ARG A 244 -17.15 -12.25 -18.84
C ARG A 244 -17.98 -13.46 -18.38
N ALA A 245 -17.33 -14.46 -17.79
CA ALA A 245 -18.00 -15.61 -17.21
C ALA A 245 -18.60 -15.32 -15.82
N GLY A 246 -18.46 -14.09 -15.30
CA GLY A 246 -18.93 -13.70 -13.98
C GLY A 246 -18.10 -14.29 -12.83
N VAL A 247 -16.86 -14.71 -13.12
CA VAL A 247 -15.95 -15.27 -12.12
C VAL A 247 -15.12 -14.13 -11.52
N TRP A 248 -15.33 -13.89 -10.23
CA TRP A 248 -14.64 -12.84 -9.48
C TRP A 248 -13.50 -13.43 -8.65
N LEU A 249 -12.27 -13.02 -8.99
CA LEU A 249 -11.06 -13.38 -8.26
C LEU A 249 -10.87 -12.43 -7.06
N GLU A 250 -10.15 -12.90 -6.05
CA GLU A 250 -9.76 -12.06 -4.92
C GLU A 250 -8.52 -11.23 -5.26
N SER A 251 -7.52 -11.85 -5.89
CA SER A 251 -6.34 -11.19 -6.46
C SER A 251 -5.86 -11.92 -7.71
N ALA A 252 -5.17 -11.20 -8.61
CA ALA A 252 -4.57 -11.79 -9.81
C ALA A 252 -3.33 -10.98 -10.24
N HIS A 253 -2.19 -11.67 -10.40
CA HIS A 253 -0.93 -11.08 -10.81
C HIS A 253 -0.36 -11.83 -12.02
N ILE A 254 -0.32 -11.16 -13.18
CA ILE A 254 0.38 -11.66 -14.36
C ILE A 254 1.83 -11.20 -14.29
N ASN A 255 2.75 -12.13 -14.45
CA ASN A 255 4.19 -11.93 -14.42
C ASN A 255 4.76 -12.40 -15.75
N ASP A 256 5.69 -11.63 -16.31
CA ASP A 256 6.37 -11.97 -17.55
C ASP A 256 7.37 -13.11 -17.38
N ARG A 257 8.08 -13.45 -18.46
CA ARG A 257 9.09 -14.52 -18.44
C ARG A 257 10.22 -14.24 -17.46
N TYR A 258 10.66 -12.98 -17.33
CA TYR A 258 11.80 -12.63 -16.49
C TYR A 258 11.44 -12.79 -15.02
N ARG A 259 10.20 -12.45 -14.68
CA ARG A 259 9.69 -12.61 -13.32
C ARG A 259 9.34 -14.06 -13.00
N LEU A 260 8.85 -14.83 -13.97
CA LEU A 260 8.75 -16.29 -13.86
C LEU A 260 10.12 -16.93 -13.60
N ASP A 261 11.12 -16.63 -14.43
CA ASP A 261 12.50 -17.11 -14.29
C ASP A 261 13.10 -16.72 -12.93
N TYR A 262 12.81 -15.50 -12.46
CA TYR A 262 13.21 -15.06 -11.13
C TYR A 262 12.62 -15.93 -10.03
N TYR A 263 11.31 -16.22 -10.08
CA TYR A 263 10.66 -17.05 -9.05
C TYR A 263 11.17 -18.49 -9.06
N THR A 264 11.33 -19.10 -10.23
CA THR A 264 11.83 -20.49 -10.33
C THR A 264 13.28 -20.60 -9.91
N ARG A 265 14.13 -19.64 -10.30
CA ARG A 265 15.54 -19.60 -9.90
C ARG A 265 15.71 -19.32 -8.42
N ALA A 266 15.00 -18.33 -7.87
CA ALA A 266 15.09 -18.01 -6.44
C ALA A 266 14.62 -19.19 -5.57
N TYR A 267 13.60 -19.92 -6.04
CA TYR A 267 13.17 -21.17 -5.42
C TYR A 267 14.27 -22.24 -5.48
N GLN A 268 14.85 -22.48 -6.66
CA GLN A 268 15.94 -23.46 -6.84
C GLN A 268 17.17 -23.13 -5.99
N GLU A 269 17.61 -21.87 -5.96
CA GLU A 269 18.77 -21.42 -5.16
C GLU A 269 18.54 -21.66 -3.66
N ARG A 270 17.29 -21.60 -3.20
CA ARG A 270 16.94 -21.78 -1.78
C ARG A 270 16.69 -23.24 -1.40
N THR A 271 15.98 -24.01 -2.22
CA THR A 271 15.54 -25.36 -1.87
C THR A 271 16.42 -26.46 -2.47
N GLY A 272 17.18 -26.13 -3.52
CA GLY A 272 17.89 -27.11 -4.36
C GLY A 272 16.99 -27.87 -5.32
N ASN A 273 15.66 -27.64 -5.29
CA ASN A 273 14.69 -28.31 -6.15
C ASN A 273 14.49 -27.54 -7.46
N ASP A 274 14.40 -28.26 -8.56
CA ASP A 274 14.14 -27.67 -9.87
C ASP A 274 12.63 -27.53 -10.14
N VAL A 275 12.26 -26.50 -10.90
CA VAL A 275 10.89 -26.25 -11.33
C VAL A 275 10.82 -26.42 -12.84
N THR A 276 10.25 -27.53 -13.29
CA THR A 276 10.10 -27.78 -14.73
C THR A 276 9.01 -26.87 -15.32
N VAL A 277 9.45 -25.84 -16.05
CA VAL A 277 8.58 -25.04 -16.92
C VAL A 277 8.61 -25.67 -18.32
N PRO A 278 7.48 -26.21 -18.83
CA PRO A 278 7.45 -26.80 -20.16
C PRO A 278 7.73 -25.76 -21.26
N GLU A 279 8.24 -26.22 -22.40
CA GLU A 279 8.42 -25.37 -23.58
C GLU A 279 7.09 -24.73 -24.01
N GLY A 280 7.14 -23.45 -24.38
CA GLY A 280 5.97 -22.68 -24.84
C GLY A 280 5.27 -21.86 -23.75
N TYR A 281 5.64 -21.99 -22.47
CA TYR A 281 5.13 -21.14 -21.40
C TYR A 281 6.12 -20.01 -21.08
N GLN A 282 5.65 -18.77 -21.10
CA GLN A 282 6.47 -17.56 -20.98
C GLN A 282 5.93 -16.55 -19.97
N ALA A 283 4.91 -16.91 -19.20
CA ALA A 283 4.34 -16.04 -18.19
C ALA A 283 3.76 -16.87 -17.03
N LEU A 284 3.57 -16.22 -15.89
CA LEU A 284 3.04 -16.80 -14.67
C LEU A 284 1.86 -15.95 -14.18
N LEU A 285 0.71 -16.59 -13.98
CA LEU A 285 -0.44 -16.00 -13.32
C LEU A 285 -0.57 -16.57 -11.91
N GLY A 286 -0.37 -15.72 -10.91
CA GLY A 286 -0.71 -16.05 -9.53
C GLY A 286 -2.07 -15.48 -9.16
N VAL A 287 -2.92 -16.29 -8.54
CA VAL A 287 -4.29 -15.91 -8.18
C VAL A 287 -4.61 -16.33 -6.75
N SER A 288 -5.46 -15.53 -6.10
CA SER A 288 -6.17 -15.97 -4.90
C SER A 288 -7.68 -15.92 -5.13
N VAL A 289 -8.37 -16.88 -4.52
CA VAL A 289 -9.82 -17.01 -4.51
C VAL A 289 -10.25 -17.21 -3.08
N ALA A 290 -11.24 -16.45 -2.62
CA ALA A 290 -11.71 -16.50 -1.24
C ALA A 290 -13.23 -16.46 -1.12
N GLY A 291 -13.74 -17.14 -0.10
CA GLY A 291 -15.17 -17.31 0.16
C GLY A 291 -15.42 -18.41 1.18
N ASP A 292 -16.64 -18.95 1.19
CA ASP A 292 -16.88 -20.28 1.75
C ASP A 292 -16.30 -21.37 0.82
N ASP A 293 -16.22 -22.60 1.33
CA ASP A 293 -15.60 -23.72 0.62
C ASP A 293 -16.30 -24.04 -0.71
N ASP A 294 -17.63 -23.88 -0.82
CA ASP A 294 -18.36 -24.16 -2.06
C ASP A 294 -18.07 -23.09 -3.12
N VAL A 295 -18.00 -21.81 -2.71
CA VAL A 295 -17.61 -20.71 -3.59
C VAL A 295 -16.18 -20.86 -4.09
N VAL A 296 -15.25 -21.22 -3.21
CA VAL A 296 -13.84 -21.44 -3.59
C VAL A 296 -13.76 -22.62 -4.56
N ALA A 297 -14.34 -23.78 -4.22
CA ALA A 297 -14.30 -24.96 -5.05
C ALA A 297 -14.93 -24.74 -6.44
N TRP A 298 -16.09 -24.07 -6.50
CA TRP A 298 -16.74 -23.73 -7.77
C TRP A 298 -15.87 -22.80 -8.62
N THR A 299 -15.34 -21.75 -7.99
CA THR A 299 -14.52 -20.73 -8.66
C THR A 299 -13.24 -21.35 -9.21
N MET A 300 -12.53 -22.15 -8.41
CA MET A 300 -11.30 -22.84 -8.83
C MET A 300 -11.56 -23.80 -9.99
N LYS A 301 -12.67 -24.56 -9.94
CA LYS A 301 -13.06 -25.44 -11.04
C LYS A 301 -13.34 -24.67 -12.32
N LYS A 302 -14.17 -23.62 -12.25
CA LYS A 302 -14.54 -22.81 -13.42
C LYS A 302 -13.32 -22.08 -13.98
N MET A 303 -12.48 -21.56 -13.11
CA MET A 303 -11.23 -20.90 -13.46
C MET A 303 -10.28 -21.85 -14.17
N GLY A 304 -10.08 -23.06 -13.63
CA GLY A 304 -9.24 -24.07 -14.26
C GLY A 304 -9.68 -24.42 -15.68
N THR A 305 -10.99 -24.51 -15.95
CA THR A 305 -11.50 -24.68 -17.31
C THR A 305 -11.15 -23.51 -18.22
N VAL A 306 -11.40 -22.27 -17.79
CA VAL A 306 -11.15 -21.07 -18.61
C VAL A 306 -9.65 -20.88 -18.87
N ILE A 307 -8.80 -21.12 -17.87
CA ILE A 307 -7.33 -21.03 -18.02
C ILE A 307 -6.85 -22.10 -19.01
N ALA A 308 -7.34 -23.34 -18.90
CA ALA A 308 -6.99 -24.42 -19.82
C ALA A 308 -7.43 -24.14 -21.27
N ASP A 309 -8.64 -23.59 -21.46
CA ASP A 309 -9.13 -23.18 -22.78
C ASP A 309 -8.27 -22.07 -23.41
N GLY A 310 -7.67 -21.21 -22.58
CA GLY A 310 -6.69 -20.20 -22.97
C GLY A 310 -5.25 -20.72 -23.14
N GLY A 311 -5.04 -22.04 -23.04
CA GLY A 311 -3.73 -22.68 -23.16
C GLY A 311 -2.85 -22.58 -21.90
N GLY A 312 -3.39 -22.10 -20.79
CA GLY A 312 -2.71 -22.08 -19.50
C GLY A 312 -2.76 -23.43 -18.79
N ARG A 313 -1.86 -23.63 -17.82
CA ARG A 313 -1.76 -24.87 -17.05
C ARG A 313 -1.41 -24.57 -15.60
N ARG A 314 -2.01 -25.29 -14.64
CA ARG A 314 -1.63 -25.18 -13.22
C ARG A 314 -0.18 -25.62 -13.02
N LEU A 315 0.58 -24.82 -12.29
CA LEU A 315 1.91 -25.16 -11.82
C LEU A 315 1.76 -25.96 -10.51
N ASP A 316 1.85 -27.28 -10.61
CA ASP A 316 1.69 -28.18 -9.46
C ASP A 316 2.96 -28.21 -8.59
N ASN A 317 3.18 -27.12 -7.85
CA ASN A 317 4.26 -26.99 -6.88
C ASN A 317 3.78 -26.18 -5.67
N PRO A 318 3.19 -26.85 -4.65
CA PRO A 318 2.62 -26.18 -3.48
C PRO A 318 3.64 -25.36 -2.68
N GLU A 319 4.91 -25.79 -2.63
CA GLU A 319 5.96 -25.06 -1.91
C GLU A 319 6.28 -23.72 -2.60
N LEU A 320 6.31 -23.71 -3.93
CA LEU A 320 6.48 -22.48 -4.71
C LEU A 320 5.23 -21.59 -4.64
N GLU A 321 4.02 -22.16 -4.63
CA GLU A 321 2.77 -21.42 -4.41
C GLU A 321 2.78 -20.72 -3.05
N GLU A 322 3.15 -21.43 -1.98
CA GLU A 322 3.30 -20.88 -0.63
C GLU A 322 4.40 -19.82 -0.57
N ALA A 323 5.56 -20.06 -1.17
CA ALA A 323 6.66 -19.10 -1.21
C ALA A 323 6.29 -17.82 -1.97
N TRP A 324 5.60 -17.94 -3.10
CA TRP A 324 5.07 -16.81 -3.85
C TRP A 324 4.10 -16.01 -3.00
N TRP A 325 3.12 -16.67 -2.37
CA TRP A 325 2.16 -16.03 -1.48
C TRP A 325 2.82 -15.30 -0.31
N ALA A 326 3.75 -15.98 0.36
CA ALA A 326 4.51 -15.42 1.47
C ALA A 326 5.33 -14.19 1.06
N SER A 327 5.91 -14.20 -0.15
CA SER A 327 6.67 -13.07 -0.69
C SER A 327 5.85 -11.80 -0.87
N LYS A 328 4.52 -11.93 -1.00
CA LYS A 328 3.57 -10.82 -1.13
C LYS A 328 2.95 -10.43 0.20
N HIS A 329 2.64 -11.41 1.05
CA HIS A 329 1.72 -11.21 2.17
C HIS A 329 2.35 -11.30 3.55
N THR A 330 3.35 -12.13 3.78
CA THR A 330 3.83 -12.36 5.15
C THR A 330 5.18 -11.74 5.44
N LEU A 331 5.96 -11.35 4.40
CA LEU A 331 7.33 -10.81 4.51
C LEU A 331 8.30 -11.66 5.37
N SER A 332 7.84 -12.82 5.84
CA SER A 332 8.57 -13.87 6.56
C SER A 332 9.54 -14.61 5.64
N TRP A 333 9.41 -14.38 4.34
CA TRP A 333 10.42 -14.75 3.37
C TRP A 333 11.50 -13.67 3.38
N GLU A 334 12.61 -13.95 4.09
CA GLU A 334 13.81 -13.10 4.12
C GLU A 334 14.01 -12.47 2.74
N LYS A 335 13.94 -11.13 2.70
CA LYS A 335 14.02 -10.31 1.49
C LYS A 335 14.96 -10.98 0.50
N ASN A 336 14.37 -11.56 -0.54
CA ASN A 336 15.11 -12.15 -1.64
C ASN A 336 16.22 -11.17 -1.97
N LYS A 337 17.48 -11.54 -1.71
CA LYS A 337 18.60 -10.71 -2.11
C LYS A 337 18.42 -10.53 -3.61
N TRP A 338 18.21 -9.28 -4.03
CA TRP A 338 18.09 -8.94 -5.44
C TRP A 338 19.16 -9.71 -6.21
N SER A 339 18.75 -10.35 -7.31
CA SER A 339 19.68 -11.16 -8.10
C SER A 339 20.88 -10.30 -8.48
N SER A 340 22.07 -10.90 -8.66
CA SER A 340 23.29 -10.17 -9.02
C SER A 340 23.08 -9.21 -10.20
N SER A 341 22.22 -9.58 -11.16
CA SER A 341 21.86 -8.75 -12.32
C SER A 341 21.21 -7.41 -11.95
N GLN A 342 20.44 -7.35 -10.87
CA GLN A 342 19.79 -6.12 -10.38
C GLN A 342 20.69 -5.27 -9.49
N LYS A 343 21.89 -5.76 -9.14
CA LYS A 343 22.92 -4.97 -8.43
C LYS A 343 23.85 -4.22 -9.39
N GLU A 344 23.95 -4.68 -10.64
CA GLU A 344 24.85 -4.11 -11.66
C GLU A 344 24.14 -3.08 -12.56
N ALA A 345 22.82 -3.19 -12.74
CA ALA A 345 22.01 -2.22 -13.48
C ALA A 345 21.26 -1.29 -12.54
N LYS A 346 21.17 0.02 -12.88
CA LYS A 346 20.33 0.98 -12.15
C LYS A 346 18.88 0.48 -12.18
N PHE A 347 18.31 0.23 -11.01
CA PHE A 347 16.92 -0.17 -10.86
C PHE A 347 16.02 1.04 -11.12
N GLY A 348 15.09 0.91 -12.06
CA GLY A 348 13.99 1.85 -12.27
C GLY A 348 12.68 1.09 -12.18
N ALA A 349 11.68 1.71 -11.55
CA ALA A 349 10.31 1.22 -11.55
C ALA A 349 9.44 2.25 -12.28
N ALA A 350 8.53 1.75 -13.12
CA ALA A 350 7.46 2.55 -13.70
C ALA A 350 6.14 1.90 -13.31
N ASP A 351 5.27 2.66 -12.66
CA ASP A 351 3.89 2.26 -12.39
C ASP A 351 3.01 2.93 -13.45
N VAL A 352 2.40 2.12 -14.31
CA VAL A 352 1.63 2.60 -15.47
C VAL A 352 0.26 1.94 -15.49
N ALA A 353 -0.78 2.77 -15.55
CA ALA A 353 -2.13 2.31 -15.84
C ALA A 353 -2.35 2.36 -17.35
N VAL A 354 -2.81 1.25 -17.92
CA VAL A 354 -3.19 1.20 -19.33
C VAL A 354 -4.57 0.61 -19.55
N PRO A 355 -5.27 1.03 -20.61
CA PRO A 355 -6.44 0.31 -21.07
C PRO A 355 -6.06 -1.14 -21.32
N VAL A 356 -6.81 -2.07 -20.75
CA VAL A 356 -6.46 -3.50 -20.77
C VAL A 356 -6.32 -4.05 -22.21
N GLY A 357 -7.04 -3.49 -23.20
CA GLY A 357 -6.87 -3.83 -24.62
C GLY A 357 -5.62 -3.27 -25.32
N ARG A 358 -4.74 -2.58 -24.57
CA ARG A 358 -3.53 -1.89 -25.06
C ARG A 358 -2.27 -2.29 -24.28
N VAL A 359 -2.34 -3.32 -23.43
CA VAL A 359 -1.21 -3.73 -22.58
C VAL A 359 0.02 -4.12 -23.39
N GLN A 360 -0.17 -4.68 -24.60
CA GLN A 360 0.90 -5.04 -25.52
C GLN A 360 1.68 -3.85 -26.11
N ASP A 361 1.21 -2.61 -25.91
CA ASP A 361 1.86 -1.42 -26.44
C ASP A 361 2.97 -0.87 -25.52
N ILE A 362 3.10 -1.45 -24.32
CA ILE A 362 4.13 -1.15 -23.32
C ILE A 362 5.12 -2.32 -23.30
#